data_AF-A0A529LDU8-F1
#
_entry.id   AF-A0A529LDU8-F1
#
_cell.length_a   1.000
_cell.length_b   1.000
_cell.length_c   1.000
_cell.angle_alpha   90.00
_cell.angle_beta   90.00
_cell.angle_gamma   90.00
#
_symmetry.space_group_name_H-M   'P 1'
#
loop_
_entity.id
_entity.type
_entity.pdbx_description
1 polymer ?
#
loop_
_entity_poly.entity_id
_entity_poly.type
_entity_poly.pdbx_seq_one_letter_code
_entity_poly.pdbx_strand_id
1 'polypeptide(L)' 'LYLMYNSARRIFEKQGVTVIRSLVGSYVTSLDMAGCSITLTMLDDDMAALWDAPVHTAALRWGM' A
#
# COMPACT_ATOMS: atom_id res chain seq x y z
N LEU A 1 -12.00 -3.15 -3.07
CA LEU A 1 -10.71 -2.61 -2.55
C LEU A 1 -10.48 -1.14 -2.89
N TYR A 2 -10.61 -0.69 -4.15
CA TYR A 2 -10.39 0.72 -4.50
C TYR A 2 -11.27 1.74 -3.77
N LEU A 3 -12.55 1.43 -3.53
CA LEU A 3 -13.43 2.29 -2.72
C LEU A 3 -12.93 2.42 -1.28
N MET A 4 -12.47 1.32 -0.68
CA MET A 4 -11.87 1.32 0.65
C MET A 4 -10.58 2.16 0.68
N TYR A 5 -9.72 2.02 -0.33
CA TYR A 5 -8.52 2.83 -0.47
C TYR A 5 -8.84 4.33 -0.56
N ASN A 6 -9.78 4.74 -1.41
CA ASN A 6 -10.18 6.14 -1.53
C ASN A 6 -10.73 6.71 -0.20
N SER A 7 -11.56 5.94 0.51
CA SER A 7 -12.06 6.32 1.83
C SER A 7 -10.93 6.49 2.85
N ALA A 8 -10.01 5.52 2.92
CA ALA A 8 -8.87 5.56 3.83
C ALA A 8 -7.92 6.72 3.52
N ARG A 9 -7.56 6.91 2.25
CA ARG A 9 -6.71 8.01 1.79
C ARG A 9 -7.28 9.37 2.20
N ARG A 10 -8.59 9.59 2.00
CA ARG A 10 -9.27 10.83 2.41
C ARG A 10 -9.21 11.07 3.92
N ILE A 11 -9.28 10.02 4.73
CA ILE A 11 -9.16 10.14 6.19
C ILE A 11 -7.73 10.53 6.57
N PHE A 12 -6.73 9.86 6.00
CA PHE A 12 -5.32 10.13 6.27
C PHE A 12 -4.88 11.53 5.81
N GLU A 13 -5.26 11.95 4.60
CA GLU A 13 -4.91 13.28 4.08
C GLU A 13 -5.55 14.40 4.90
N LYS A 14 -6.77 14.22 5.40
CA LYS A 14 -7.41 15.16 6.33
C LYS A 14 -6.67 15.30 7.66
N GLN A 15 -5.92 14.27 8.05
CA GLN A 15 -5.09 14.27 9.25
C GLN A 15 -3.65 14.76 8.97
N GLY A 16 -3.37 15.25 7.75
CA GLY A 16 -2.06 15.76 7.36
C GLY A 16 -1.06 14.67 6.93
N VAL A 17 -1.50 13.41 6.80
CA VAL A 17 -0.64 12.32 6.32
C VAL A 17 -0.60 12.34 4.80
N THR A 18 0.61 12.43 4.24
CA THR A 18 0.82 12.36 2.78
C THR A 18 1.08 10.93 2.36
N VAL A 19 0.17 10.36 1.57
CA VAL A 19 0.32 9.00 1.03
C VAL A 19 1.21 9.04 -0.22
N ILE A 20 2.49 8.69 -0.05
CA ILE A 20 3.49 8.70 -1.12
C ILE A 20 3.53 7.41 -1.96
N ARG A 21 3.15 6.27 -1.38
CA ARG A 21 3.10 4.95 -2.04
C ARG A 21 1.86 4.20 -1.58
N SER A 22 1.33 3.32 -2.43
CA SER A 22 0.14 2.52 -2.12
C SER A 22 0.12 1.20 -2.87
N LEU A 23 -0.24 0.12 -2.18
CA LEU A 23 -0.59 -1.17 -2.78
C LEU A 23 -2.06 -1.47 -2.51
N VAL A 24 -2.82 -1.81 -3.55
CA VAL A 24 -4.25 -2.14 -3.47
C VAL A 24 -4.49 -3.45 -4.18
N GLY A 25 -4.77 -4.52 -3.43
CA GLY A 25 -4.92 -5.87 -3.99
C GLY A 25 -4.93 -6.95 -2.92
N SER A 26 -4.89 -8.20 -3.37
CA SER A 26 -4.88 -9.39 -2.51
C SER A 26 -3.44 -9.83 -2.19
N TYR A 27 -2.78 -9.12 -1.27
CA TYR A 27 -1.39 -9.40 -0.89
C TYR A 27 -1.26 -10.35 0.30
N VAL A 28 -2.15 -10.22 1.29
CA VAL A 28 -2.21 -11.09 2.47
C VAL A 28 -3.68 -11.49 2.63
N THR A 29 -3.99 -12.76 2.33
CA THR A 29 -5.37 -13.27 2.29
C THR A 29 -5.63 -14.27 3.41
N SER A 30 -6.92 -14.52 3.68
CA SER A 30 -7.38 -15.56 4.60
C SER A 30 -8.46 -16.38 3.91
N LEU A 31 -8.02 -17.29 3.02
CA LEU A 31 -8.89 -18.12 2.18
C LEU A 31 -9.97 -17.27 1.46
N ASP A 32 -11.24 -17.56 1.70
CA ASP A 32 -12.43 -16.97 1.06
C ASP A 32 -13.10 -15.87 1.90
N MET A 33 -12.43 -15.38 2.95
CA MET A 33 -12.95 -14.33 3.81
C MET A 33 -13.35 -13.06 3.02
N ALA A 34 -14.60 -12.63 3.17
CA ALA A 34 -15.09 -11.36 2.64
C ALA A 34 -14.65 -10.20 3.55
N GLY A 35 -13.45 -9.68 3.33
CA GLY A 35 -12.92 -8.54 4.09
C GLY A 35 -11.66 -7.94 3.49
N CYS A 36 -11.13 -6.89 4.12
CA CYS A 36 -9.84 -6.31 3.80
C CYS A 36 -9.17 -5.74 5.05
N SER A 37 -7.85 -5.75 5.08
CA SER A 37 -7.04 -4.99 6.04
C SER A 37 -6.50 -3.71 5.40
N ILE A 38 -6.17 -2.72 6.23
CA ILE A 38 -5.46 -1.51 5.83
C ILE A 38 -4.19 -1.44 6.67
N THR A 39 -3.04 -1.38 6.01
CA THR A 39 -1.74 -1.18 6.65
C THR A 39 -1.24 0.22 6.32
N LEU A 40 -0.83 0.96 7.35
CA LEU A 40 -0.17 2.27 7.22
C LEU A 40 1.23 2.16 7.83
N THR A 41 2.24 2.58 7.06
CA THR A 41 3.64 2.57 7.49
C THR A 41 4.22 3.96 7.29
N MET A 42 4.83 4.53 8.33
CA MET A 42 5.62 5.75 8.18
C MET A 42 6.92 5.39 7.47
N LEU A 43 7.24 6.13 6.40
CA LEU A 43 8.45 5.96 5.63
C LEU A 43 9.36 7.15 5.89
N ASP A 44 10.61 6.87 6.20
CA ASP A 44 11.71 7.81 6.02
C ASP A 44 12.28 7.69 4.60
N ASP A 45 13.26 8.54 4.28
CA ASP A 45 13.85 8.62 2.95
C ASP A 45 14.60 7.33 2.55
N ASP A 46 15.28 6.69 3.51
CA ASP A 46 16.00 5.43 3.27
C ASP A 46 15.02 4.29 2.96
N MET A 47 13.92 4.20 3.71
CA MET A 47 12.86 3.22 3.46
C MET A 47 12.14 3.48 2.14
N ALA A 48 11.92 4.75 1.78
CA ALA A 48 11.34 5.11 0.49
C ALA A 48 12.24 4.68 -0.68
N ALA A 49 13.56 4.88 -0.55
CA ALA A 49 14.52 4.42 -1.55
C ALA A 49 14.53 2.89 -1.69
N LEU A 50 14.44 2.15 -0.58
CA LEU A 50 14.34 0.68 -0.60
C LEU A 50 13.03 0.20 -1.23
N TRP A 51 11.93 0.91 -1.01
CA TRP A 51 10.65 0.60 -1.63
C TRP A 51 10.69 0.74 -3.17
N ASP A 52 11.33 1.80 -3.65
CA ASP A 52 11.40 2.11 -5.08
C ASP A 52 12.43 1.26 -5.84
N ALA A 53 13.30 0.53 -5.12
CA ALA A 53 14.27 -0.37 -5.73
C ALA A 53 13.60 -1.43 -6.61
N PRO A 54 14.22 -1.86 -7.73
CA PRO A 54 13.63 -2.85 -8.62
C PRO A 54 13.27 -4.16 -7.91
N VAL A 55 12.09 -4.69 -8.24
CA VAL A 55 11.61 -5.97 -7.71
C VAL A 55 11.02 -6.79 -8.85
N HIS A 56 11.30 -8.10 -8.84
CA HIS A 56 10.74 -9.04 -9.81
C HIS A 56 10.33 -10.33 -9.09
N THR A 57 9.06 -10.36 -8.67
CA THR A 57 8.44 -11.53 -8.02
C THR A 57 7.09 -11.83 -8.67
N ALA A 58 6.42 -12.89 -8.22
CA ALA A 58 5.10 -13.25 -8.73
C ALA A 58 4.04 -12.19 -8.43
N ALA A 59 4.13 -11.52 -7.26
CA ALA A 59 3.10 -10.59 -6.78
C ALA A 59 3.51 -9.10 -6.85
N LEU A 60 4.81 -8.81 -6.88
CA LEU A 60 5.35 -7.44 -6.96
C LEU A 60 6.35 -7.34 -8.11
N ARG A 61 6.16 -6.32 -8.96
CA ARG A 61 7.04 -6.05 -10.11
C ARG A 61 7.07 -4.58 -10.47
N TRP A 62 8.25 -3.96 -10.43
CA TRP A 62 8.51 -2.59 -10.91
C TRP A 62 10.01 -2.37 -11.13
N GLY A 63 10.37 -1.25 -11.79
CA GLY A 63 11.76 -0.86 -12.04
C GLY A 63 12.47 -1.70 -13.12
N MET A 64 11.73 -2.19 -14.12
CA MET A 64 12.30 -2.86 -15.30
C MET A 64 12.89 -1.87 -16.30
#